data_AF-A0A926AA64-F1
#
_entry.id   AF-A0A926AA64-F1
#
_cell.length_a   1.000
_cell.length_b   1.000
_cell.length_c   1.000
_cell.angle_alpha   90.00
_cell.angle_beta   90.00
_cell.angle_gamma   90.00
#
_symmetry.space_group_name_H-M   'P 1'
#
loop_
_entity.id
_entity.type
_entity.pdbx_description
1 polymer ?
#
loop_
_entity_poly.entity_id
_entity_poly.type
_entity_poly.pdbx_seq_one_letter_code
_entity_poly.pdbx_strand_id
1 'polypeptide(L)' 'ARVTARTLVAGISSDRLYPPEQQAELAAGIPGSGPARIIESPYGHDGFLIEADTVGALLDELLAHSDVR' A
#
# COMPACT_ATOMS: atom_id res chain seq x y z
N ALA A 1 -16.70 5.83 11.54
CA ALA A 1 -17.15 5.38 10.21
C ALA A 1 -16.28 4.21 9.76
N ARG A 2 -16.77 3.30 8.90
CA ARG A 2 -16.00 2.14 8.41
C ARG A 2 -15.62 2.37 6.94
N VAL A 3 -14.40 1.98 6.55
CA VAL A 3 -13.95 2.01 5.15
C VAL A 3 -14.70 0.96 4.33
N THR A 4 -15.31 1.37 3.22
CA THR A 4 -16.08 0.50 2.31
C THR A 4 -15.56 0.50 0.88
N ALA A 5 -14.68 1.44 0.54
CA ALA A 5 -13.99 1.44 -0.75
C ALA A 5 -13.03 0.24 -0.85
N ARG A 6 -12.75 -0.22 -2.06
CA ARG A 6 -11.68 -1.18 -2.32
C ARG A 6 -10.34 -0.51 -1.96
N THR A 7 -9.52 -1.20 -1.21
CA THR A 7 -8.27 -0.64 -0.65
C THR A 7 -7.15 -1.64 -0.80
N LEU A 8 -5.97 -1.16 -1.18
CA LEU A 8 -4.70 -1.87 -1.06
C LEU A 8 -3.83 -1.03 -0.12
N VAL A 9 -3.18 -1.68 0.85
CA VAL A 9 -2.27 -1.02 1.79
C VAL A 9 -0.84 -1.43 1.44
N ALA A 10 0.05 -0.45 1.28
CA ALA A 10 1.47 -0.66 1.01
C ALA A 10 2.33 0.22 1.93
N GLY A 11 3.49 -0.29 2.33
CA GLY A 11 4.52 0.43 3.09
C GLY A 11 5.91 0.20 2.52
N ILE A 12 6.87 1.06 2.87
CA ILE A 12 8.28 0.90 2.48
C ILE A 12 9.05 0.27 3.64
N SER A 13 9.87 -0.76 3.38
CA SER A 13 10.56 -1.52 4.42
C SER A 13 11.49 -0.69 5.31
N SER A 14 12.05 0.40 4.77
CA SER A 14 12.91 1.33 5.50
C SER A 14 12.23 2.63 5.94
N ASP A 15 10.90 2.77 5.80
CA ASP A 15 10.19 3.98 6.23
C ASP A 15 10.34 4.17 7.75
N ARG A 16 10.80 5.37 8.13
CA ARG A 16 10.94 5.78 9.54
C ARG A 16 9.88 6.77 9.97
N LEU A 17 9.20 7.42 9.03
CA LEU A 17 8.13 8.38 9.29
C LEU A 17 6.79 7.66 9.46
N TYR A 18 6.54 6.64 8.64
CA TYR A 18 5.37 5.75 8.72
C TYR A 18 5.81 4.27 8.65
N PRO A 19 6.31 3.70 9.77
CA PRO A 19 6.95 2.38 9.79
C PRO A 19 6.02 1.23 9.37
N PRO A 20 6.54 0.14 8.77
CA PRO A 20 5.78 -1.01 8.24
C PRO A 20 4.67 -1.56 9.15
N GLU A 21 4.93 -1.63 10.46
CA GLU A 21 3.96 -2.05 11.47
C GLU A 21 2.67 -1.20 11.46
N GLN A 22 2.74 0.09 11.13
CA GLN A 22 1.55 0.94 10.98
C GLN A 22 0.74 0.58 9.74
N GLN A 23 1.38 0.18 8.64
CA GLN A 23 0.67 -0.34 7.46
C GLN A 23 0.03 -1.70 7.75
N ALA A 24 0.69 -2.55 8.52
CA ALA A 24 0.08 -3.80 8.99
C ALA A 24 -1.16 -3.54 9.85
N GLU A 25 -1.12 -2.52 10.73
CA GLU A 25 -2.29 -2.09 11.52
C GLU A 25 -3.44 -1.60 10.63
N LEU A 26 -3.15 -0.76 9.63
CA LEU A 26 -4.14 -0.30 8.66
C LEU A 26 -4.78 -1.47 7.89
N ALA A 27 -3.97 -2.40 7.40
CA ALA A 27 -4.44 -3.58 6.69
C ALA A 27 -5.36 -4.46 7.57
N ALA A 28 -4.99 -4.67 8.83
CA ALA A 28 -5.82 -5.39 9.79
C ALA A 28 -7.14 -4.66 10.12
N GLY A 29 -7.13 -3.33 10.09
CA GLY A 29 -8.30 -2.48 10.36
C GLY A 29 -9.26 -2.27 9.18
N ILE A 30 -8.80 -2.47 7.94
CA ILE A 30 -9.58 -2.20 6.71
C ILE A 30 -10.07 -3.52 6.10
N PRO A 31 -11.39 -3.83 6.20
CA PRO A 31 -11.94 -5.04 5.63
C PRO A 31 -11.71 -5.14 4.13
N GLY A 32 -11.28 -6.32 3.68
CA GLY A 32 -11.07 -6.60 2.26
C GLY A 32 -9.76 -6.07 1.66
N SER A 33 -8.90 -5.41 2.45
CA SER A 33 -7.60 -4.93 1.95
C SER A 33 -6.53 -6.03 1.82
N GLY A 34 -6.71 -7.16 2.51
CA GLY A 34 -5.69 -8.20 2.61
C GLY A 34 -4.50 -7.76 3.49
N PRO A 35 -3.38 -8.48 3.49
CA PRO A 35 -2.17 -8.06 4.20
C PRO A 35 -1.50 -6.86 3.52
N ALA A 36 -0.85 -6.01 4.30
CA ALA A 36 -0.04 -4.92 3.78
C ALA A 36 1.06 -5.46 2.84
N ARG A 37 1.25 -4.79 1.70
CA ARG A 37 2.37 -5.04 0.78
C ARG A 37 3.59 -4.26 1.27
N ILE A 38 4.75 -4.89 1.27
CA ILE A 38 6.00 -4.22 1.63
C ILE A 38 6.83 -4.03 0.37
N ILE A 39 7.19 -2.78 0.10
CA ILE A 39 8.12 -2.40 -0.96
C ILE A 39 9.51 -2.36 -0.32
N GLU A 40 10.37 -3.27 -0.75
CA GLU A 40 11.77 -3.28 -0.30
C GLU A 40 12.52 -2.13 -0.96
N SER A 41 12.96 -1.16 -0.15
CA SER A 41 13.69 0.00 -0.65
C SER A 41 14.56 0.60 0.45
N PRO A 42 15.79 1.08 0.15
CA PRO A 42 16.64 1.74 1.12
C PRO A 42 16.33 3.23 1.32
N TYR A 43 15.38 3.80 0.55
CA TYR A 43 15.17 5.25 0.48
C TYR A 43 14.23 5.83 1.55
N GLY A 44 13.86 5.03 2.55
CA GLY A 44 12.92 5.44 3.57
C GLY A 44 11.57 5.81 3.00
N HIS A 45 10.94 6.84 3.57
CA HIS A 45 9.64 7.33 3.14
C HIS A 45 9.61 7.62 1.64
N ASP A 46 10.63 8.30 1.11
CA ASP A 46 10.71 8.69 -0.31
C ASP A 46 10.75 7.49 -1.27
N GLY A 47 10.87 6.26 -0.78
CA GLY A 47 10.69 5.04 -1.56
C GLY A 47 9.35 5.02 -2.33
N PHE A 48 8.29 5.67 -1.84
CA PHE A 48 7.03 5.75 -2.60
C PHE A 48 7.12 6.60 -3.88
N LEU A 49 8.09 7.52 -3.95
CA LEU A 49 8.37 8.33 -5.15
C LEU A 49 9.43 7.68 -6.04
N ILE A 50 10.42 7.02 -5.43
CA ILE A 50 11.58 6.48 -6.14
C ILE A 50 11.28 5.11 -6.77
N GLU A 51 10.55 4.24 -6.07
CA GLU A 51 10.21 2.88 -6.55
C GLU A 51 8.97 2.88 -7.47
N ALA A 52 8.96 3.78 -8.45
CA ALA A 52 7.80 4.07 -9.28
C ALA A 52 7.23 2.83 -9.99
N ASP A 53 8.08 1.91 -10.47
CA ASP A 53 7.65 0.69 -11.15
C ASP A 53 6.90 -0.25 -10.19
N THR A 54 7.41 -0.44 -8.97
CA THR A 54 6.77 -1.28 -7.95
C THR A 54 5.46 -0.66 -7.47
N VAL A 55 5.44 0.66 -7.24
CA VAL A 55 4.22 1.39 -6.89
C VAL A 55 3.19 1.30 -8.02
N GLY A 56 3.61 1.46 -9.27
CA GLY A 56 2.77 1.32 -10.45
C GLY A 56 2.11 -0.05 -10.56
N ALA A 57 2.85 -1.14 -10.34
CA ALA A 57 2.30 -2.49 -10.35
C ALA A 57 1.21 -2.70 -9.28
N LEU A 58 1.38 -2.11 -8.09
CA LEU A 58 0.37 -2.15 -7.03
C LEU A 58 -0.89 -1.33 -7.39
N LEU A 59 -0.72 -0.21 -8.09
CA LEU A 59 -1.85 0.57 -8.60
C LEU A 59 -2.60 -0.19 -9.69
N ASP A 60 -1.88 -0.85 -10.60
CA ASP A 60 -2.48 -1.69 -11.63
C ASP A 60 -3.27 -2.85 -11.01
N GLU A 61 -2.74 -3.54 -10.00
CA GLU A 61 -3.47 -4.56 -9.22
C GLU A 61 -4.77 -3.98 -8.64
N LEU A 62 -4.67 -2.83 -7.98
CA LEU A 62 -5.82 -2.17 -7.34
C LEU A 62 -6.88 -1.75 -8.37
N LEU A 63 -6.49 -1.33 -9.57
CA LEU A 63 -7.37 -0.78 -10.59
C LEU A 63 -7.88 -1.83 -11.60
N ALA A 64 -7.20 -2.97 -11.77
CA ALA A 64 -7.55 -4.00 -12.75
C ALA A 64 -8.98 -4.57 -12.59
N HIS A 65 -9.59 -4.42 -11.41
CA HIS A 65 -10.95 -4.87 -11.11
C HIS A 65 -11.94 -3.70 -10.96
N SER A 66 -11.54 -2.47 -11.32
CA SER A 66 -12.46 -1.38 -11.52
C SER A 66 -13.09 -1.56 -12.89
N ASP A 67 -14.27 -2.18 -12.95
CA ASP A 67 -15.19 -1.86 -14.04
C ASP A 67 -15.45 -0.35 -13.96
N VAL A 68 -14.69 0.42 -14.75
CA VAL A 68 -15.07 1.78 -15.09
C VAL A 68 -16.31 1.63 -15.97
N ARG A 69 -17.47 1.63 -15.31
CA ARG A 69 -18.74 1.96 -15.97
C ARG A 69 -18.88 3.48 -16.05
#